data_AF-A0A3D0Z6F6-F1
#
_entry.id   AF-A0A3D0Z6F6-F1
#
_cell.length_a   1.000
_cell.length_b   1.000
_cell.length_c   1.000
_cell.angle_alpha   90.00
_cell.angle_beta   90.00
_cell.angle_gamma   90.00
#
_symmetry.space_group_name_H-M   'P 1'
#
loop_
_entity.id
_entity.type
_entity.pdbx_description
1 polymer ?
#
loop_
_entity_poly.entity_id
_entity_poly.type
_entity_poly.pdbx_seq_one_letter_code
_entity_poly.pdbx_strand_id
1 'polypeptide(L)'
;MEFIGQIWNQFVSGIKMILGTVAQIQNPLSVVLDILVVAFIVYKAIQLVRDSRAAQLIKGIAIILITYLIADILNMQALKWIFVNVISTFGITAMIVAFQPELRRALETMGRSNIAKLGFLSNEEQEESLIKGISEICRACVEMSKNNIGALIVFERGTNLSEITQTGTMLDAVTSHDLMSNIFYPKSPLHDGAVVIRYGRI
;
A
#
# COMPACT_ATOMS: atom_id res chain seq x y z
N MET A 1 2.82 30.61 -20.24
CA MET A 1 1.37 30.49 -20.56
C MET A 1 1.03 29.33 -21.51
N GLU A 2 1.80 29.06 -22.57
CA GLU A 2 1.45 28.02 -23.56
C GLU A 2 1.44 26.58 -23.03
N PHE A 3 2.38 26.22 -22.15
CA PHE A 3 2.51 24.84 -21.64
C PHE A 3 1.33 24.38 -20.76
N ILE A 4 0.84 25.25 -19.86
CA ILE A 4 -0.34 24.95 -19.02
C ILE A 4 -1.61 24.92 -19.86
N GLY A 5 -1.74 25.83 -20.83
CA GLY A 5 -2.83 25.80 -21.81
C GLY A 5 -2.82 24.52 -22.64
N GLN A 6 -1.65 24.05 -23.06
CA GLN A 6 -1.48 22.78 -23.77
C GLN A 6 -1.83 21.58 -22.89
N ILE A 7 -1.38 21.52 -21.65
CA ILE A 7 -1.72 20.43 -20.72
C ILE A 7 -3.22 20.42 -20.39
N TRP A 8 -3.81 21.59 -20.13
CA TRP A 8 -5.24 21.71 -19.86
C TRP A 8 -6.06 21.30 -21.09
N ASN A 9 -5.65 21.73 -22.28
CA ASN A 9 -6.32 21.36 -23.52
C ASN A 9 -6.14 19.88 -23.85
N GLN A 10 -4.97 19.28 -23.61
CA GLN A 10 -4.72 17.84 -23.75
C GLN A 10 -5.59 17.03 -22.77
N PHE A 11 -5.69 17.48 -21.52
CA PHE A 11 -6.50 16.83 -20.49
C PHE A 11 -8.00 16.92 -20.78
N VAL A 12 -8.49 18.12 -21.07
CA VAL A 12 -9.91 18.35 -21.43
C VAL A 12 -10.26 17.64 -22.74
N SER A 13 -9.34 17.61 -23.72
CA SER A 13 -9.53 16.86 -24.96
C SER A 13 -9.55 15.36 -24.71
N GLY A 14 -8.69 14.83 -23.82
CA GLY A 14 -8.72 13.43 -23.41
C GLY A 14 -10.04 13.06 -22.75
N ILE A 15 -10.54 13.90 -21.84
CA ILE A 15 -11.86 13.73 -21.20
C ILE A 15 -12.98 13.78 -22.24
N LYS A 16 -12.97 14.78 -23.14
CA LYS A 16 -13.99 14.90 -24.19
C LYS A 16 -13.93 13.75 -25.19
N MET A 17 -12.75 13.21 -25.49
CA MET A 17 -12.56 12.05 -26.36
C MET A 17 -13.12 10.79 -25.70
N ILE A 18 -12.88 10.60 -24.41
CA ILE A 18 -13.46 9.50 -23.62
C ILE A 18 -14.99 9.64 -23.58
N LEU A 19 -15.50 10.81 -23.21
CA LEU A 19 -16.95 11.09 -23.18
C LEU A 19 -17.61 10.94 -24.56
N GLY A 20 -16.93 11.35 -25.63
CA GLY A 20 -17.40 11.21 -27.01
C GLY A 20 -17.42 9.76 -27.49
N THR A 21 -16.42 8.96 -27.10
CA THR A 21 -16.38 7.52 -27.38
C THR A 21 -17.50 6.80 -26.63
N VAL A 22 -17.75 7.17 -25.38
CA VAL A 22 -18.85 6.64 -24.56
C VAL A 22 -20.23 7.03 -25.14
N ALA A 23 -20.37 8.24 -25.69
CA ALA A 23 -21.63 8.72 -26.28
C ALA A 23 -21.94 8.10 -27.67
N GLN A 24 -20.95 7.56 -28.38
CA GLN A 24 -21.15 6.88 -29.68
C GLN A 24 -21.54 5.39 -29.56
N ILE A 25 -21.50 4.82 -28.36
CA ILE A 25 -21.82 3.41 -28.13
C ILE A 25 -23.34 3.22 -28.13
N GLN A 26 -23.86 2.59 -29.17
CA GLN A 26 -25.30 2.34 -29.35
C GLN A 26 -25.91 1.36 -28.34
N ASN A 27 -25.09 0.63 -27.57
CA ASN A 27 -25.55 -0.37 -26.60
C ASN A 27 -25.52 0.19 -25.17
N PRO A 28 -26.68 0.43 -24.53
CA PRO A 28 -26.73 0.98 -23.17
C PRO A 28 -26.06 0.06 -22.13
N LEU A 29 -26.05 -1.26 -22.38
CA LEU A 29 -25.41 -2.23 -21.51
C LEU A 29 -23.88 -2.06 -21.45
N SER A 30 -23.23 -1.78 -22.58
CA SER A 30 -21.77 -1.61 -22.60
C SER A 30 -21.34 -0.27 -22.02
N VAL A 31 -22.16 0.78 -22.13
CA VAL A 31 -21.90 2.06 -21.45
C VAL A 31 -21.96 1.91 -19.93
N VAL A 32 -22.98 1.21 -19.43
CA VAL A 32 -23.10 0.93 -17.98
C VAL A 32 -21.91 0.10 -17.48
N LEU A 33 -21.48 -0.90 -18.25
CA LEU A 33 -20.35 -1.76 -17.90
C LEU A 33 -19.03 -0.98 -17.93
N ASP A 34 -18.82 -0.12 -18.93
CA ASP A 34 -17.62 0.71 -19.05
C ASP A 34 -17.53 1.73 -17.88
N ILE A 35 -18.63 2.42 -17.57
CA ILE A 35 -18.69 3.33 -16.41
C ILE A 35 -18.43 2.57 -15.10
N LEU A 36 -18.96 1.36 -14.93
CA LEU A 36 -18.70 0.52 -13.76
C LEU A 36 -17.23 0.12 -13.63
N VAL A 37 -16.60 -0.28 -14.74
CA VAL A 37 -15.19 -0.67 -14.76
C VAL A 37 -14.30 0.52 -14.47
N VAL A 38 -14.53 1.67 -15.11
CA VAL A 38 -13.80 2.91 -14.86
C VAL A 38 -14.00 3.36 -13.41
N ALA A 39 -15.24 3.34 -12.89
CA ALA A 39 -15.53 3.68 -11.50
C ALA A 39 -14.81 2.76 -10.52
N PHE A 40 -14.76 1.45 -10.79
CA PHE A 40 -14.02 0.49 -9.98
C PHE A 40 -12.51 0.78 -9.99
N ILE A 41 -11.92 1.03 -11.17
CA ILE A 41 -10.51 1.37 -11.31
C ILE A 41 -10.18 2.66 -10.55
N VAL A 42 -11.00 3.70 -10.71
CA VAL A 42 -10.84 4.99 -10.00
C VAL A 42 -11.00 4.82 -8.49
N TYR A 43 -12.01 4.07 -8.03
CA TYR A 43 -12.19 3.77 -6.61
C TYR A 43 -10.98 3.04 -6.03
N LYS A 44 -10.44 2.04 -6.75
CA LYS A 44 -9.23 1.33 -6.35
C LYS A 44 -7.99 2.21 -6.36
N ALA A 45 -7.86 3.13 -7.32
CA ALA A 45 -6.79 4.11 -7.35
C ALA A 45 -6.86 5.06 -6.14
N ILE A 46 -8.05 5.54 -5.78
CA ILE A 46 -8.25 6.38 -4.59
C ILE A 46 -7.94 5.60 -3.31
N GLN A 47 -8.39 4.34 -3.22
CA GLN A 47 -8.09 3.46 -2.08
C GLN A 47 -6.58 3.21 -1.93
N LEU A 48 -5.84 3.08 -3.04
CA LEU A 48 -4.37 2.96 -3.06
C LEU A 48 -3.68 4.24 -2.56
N VAL A 49 -4.23 5.41 -2.87
CA VAL A 49 -3.65 6.70 -2.49
C VAL A 49 -3.90 7.04 -1.02
N ARG A 50 -5.09 6.72 -0.47
CA ARG A 50 -5.55 7.24 0.83
C ARG A 50 -4.66 6.89 2.03
N ASP A 51 -4.02 5.72 2.04
CA ASP A 51 -3.27 5.21 3.21
C ASP A 51 -1.80 4.88 2.88
N SER A 52 -1.25 5.41 1.78
CA SER A 52 0.09 5.03 1.32
C SER A 52 1.11 6.18 1.32
N ARG A 53 2.39 5.82 1.30
CA ARG A 53 3.53 6.73 1.04
C ARG A 53 3.31 7.58 -0.23
N ALA A 54 2.51 7.08 -1.19
CA ALA A 54 2.13 7.82 -2.40
C ALA A 54 1.33 9.10 -2.10
N ALA A 55 0.50 9.16 -1.06
CA ALA A 55 -0.16 10.41 -0.67
C ALA A 55 0.84 11.49 -0.24
N GLN A 56 1.93 11.11 0.42
CA GLN A 56 2.97 12.06 0.82
C GLN A 56 3.77 12.56 -0.39
N LEU A 57 4.06 11.68 -1.35
CA LEU A 57 4.67 12.06 -2.64
C LEU A 57 3.77 13.02 -3.43
N ILE A 58 2.46 12.74 -3.51
CA ILE A 58 1.48 13.61 -4.19
C ILE A 58 1.42 15.00 -3.53
N LYS A 59 1.42 15.06 -2.19
CA LYS A 59 1.50 16.36 -1.47
C LYS A 59 2.78 17.12 -1.80
N GLY A 60 3.93 16.44 -1.87
CA GLY A 60 5.20 17.05 -2.26
C GLY A 60 5.18 17.61 -3.69
N ILE A 61 4.68 16.83 -4.65
CA ILE A 61 4.49 17.25 -6.04
C ILE A 61 3.54 18.45 -6.12
N ALA A 62 2.43 18.43 -5.37
CA ALA A 62 1.47 19.52 -5.32
C ALA A 62 2.10 20.83 -4.80
N ILE A 63 2.94 20.77 -3.75
CA ILE A 63 3.66 21.93 -3.22
C ILE A 63 4.61 22.52 -4.27
N ILE A 64 5.36 21.67 -4.98
CA ILE A 64 6.26 22.10 -6.06
C ILE A 64 5.46 22.80 -7.18
N LEU A 65 4.33 22.21 -7.58
CA LEU A 65 3.42 22.79 -8.58
C LEU A 65 2.85 24.14 -8.15
N ILE A 66 2.35 24.25 -6.91
CA ILE A 66 1.83 25.51 -6.36
C ILE A 66 2.93 26.58 -6.33
N THR A 67 4.15 26.21 -5.94
CA THR A 67 5.29 27.13 -5.90
C THR A 67 5.66 27.63 -7.29
N TYR A 68 5.65 26.74 -8.29
CA TYR A 68 5.83 27.11 -9.69
C TYR A 68 4.71 28.04 -10.20
N LEU A 69 3.45 27.77 -9.86
CA LEU A 69 2.32 28.63 -10.24
C LEU A 69 2.45 30.04 -9.64
N ILE A 70 2.81 30.15 -8.36
CA ILE A 70 3.07 31.43 -7.70
C ILE A 70 4.19 32.18 -8.43
N ALA A 71 5.28 31.47 -8.78
CA ALA A 71 6.40 32.06 -9.51
C ALA A 71 6.04 32.50 -10.93
N ASP A 72 5.12 31.80 -11.61
CA ASP A 72 4.64 32.20 -12.92
C ASP A 72 3.75 33.44 -12.86
N ILE A 73 2.81 33.48 -11.91
CA ILE A 73 1.90 34.62 -11.67
C ILE A 73 2.70 35.88 -11.30
N LEU A 74 3.67 35.75 -10.39
CA LEU A 74 4.56 36.84 -9.98
C LEU A 74 5.67 37.14 -11.00
N ASN A 75 5.70 36.41 -12.11
CA ASN A 75 6.63 36.56 -13.21
C ASN A 75 8.13 36.46 -12.82
N MET A 76 8.44 35.60 -11.83
CA MET A 76 9.79 35.40 -11.30
C MET A 76 10.67 34.61 -12.27
N GLN A 77 11.47 35.32 -13.07
CA GLN A 77 12.27 34.73 -14.15
C GLN A 77 13.32 33.72 -13.65
N ALA A 78 14.06 34.04 -12.59
CA ALA A 78 15.10 33.17 -12.05
C ALA A 78 14.52 31.84 -11.52
N LEU A 79 13.42 31.90 -10.76
CA LEU A 79 12.79 30.70 -10.20
C LEU A 79 12.18 29.83 -11.29
N LYS A 80 11.55 30.45 -12.30
CA LYS A 80 11.03 29.74 -13.48
C LYS A 80 12.13 29.05 -14.26
N TRP A 81 13.27 29.71 -14.46
CA TRP A 81 14.43 29.14 -15.13
C TRP A 81 14.95 27.91 -14.37
N ILE A 82 15.09 28.00 -13.05
CA ILE A 82 15.49 26.85 -12.20
C ILE A 82 14.51 25.70 -12.38
N PHE A 83 13.20 25.94 -12.24
CA PHE A 83 12.20 24.87 -12.38
C PHE A 83 12.23 24.20 -13.75
N VAL A 84 12.27 24.98 -14.84
CA VAL A 84 12.28 24.42 -16.20
C VAL A 84 13.56 23.62 -16.44
N ASN A 85 14.73 24.16 -16.12
CA ASN A 85 16.00 23.48 -16.37
C ASN A 85 16.17 22.24 -15.48
N VAL A 86 15.83 22.32 -14.19
CA VAL A 86 15.97 21.20 -13.25
C VAL A 86 14.96 20.10 -13.55
N ILE A 87 13.67 20.44 -13.76
CA ILE A 87 12.64 19.44 -14.05
C ILE A 87 12.86 18.84 -15.44
N SER A 88 13.24 19.62 -16.45
CA SER A 88 13.51 19.06 -17.78
C SER A 88 14.73 18.13 -17.80
N THR A 89 15.76 18.41 -16.99
CA THR A 89 16.99 17.62 -16.98
C THR A 89 16.90 16.40 -16.05
N PHE A 90 16.33 16.59 -14.85
CA PHE A 90 16.33 15.59 -13.79
C PHE A 90 14.94 15.11 -13.39
N GLY A 91 13.86 15.73 -13.87
CA GLY A 91 12.50 15.46 -13.39
C GLY A 91 12.05 14.03 -13.63
N ILE A 92 12.34 13.46 -14.81
CA ILE A 92 12.02 12.05 -15.12
C ILE A 92 12.83 11.11 -14.23
N THR A 93 14.13 11.34 -14.08
CA THR A 93 15.01 10.52 -13.24
C THR A 93 14.59 10.59 -11.77
N ALA A 94 14.34 11.79 -11.25
CA ALA A 94 13.89 12.00 -9.88
C ALA A 94 12.52 11.33 -9.64
N MET A 95 11.61 11.39 -10.61
CA MET A 95 10.33 10.69 -10.55
C MET A 95 10.55 9.17 -10.46
N ILE A 96 11.33 8.58 -11.36
CA ILE A 96 11.60 7.13 -11.36
C ILE A 96 12.22 6.68 -10.03
N VAL A 97 13.21 7.41 -9.53
CA VAL A 97 13.88 7.09 -8.24
C VAL A 97 12.92 7.26 -7.07
N ALA A 98 12.10 8.31 -7.06
CA ALA A 98 11.12 8.54 -6.00
C ALA A 98 10.02 7.48 -5.96
N PHE A 99 9.56 6.99 -7.12
CA PHE A 99 8.57 5.93 -7.25
C PHE A 99 9.16 4.51 -7.23
N GLN A 100 10.49 4.38 -7.15
CA GLN A 100 11.17 3.09 -7.17
C GLN A 100 10.71 2.14 -6.05
N PRO A 101 10.53 2.59 -4.78
CA PRO A 101 10.06 1.72 -3.70
C PRO A 101 8.66 1.17 -3.96
N GLU A 102 7.75 2.00 -4.49
CA GLU A 102 6.38 1.62 -4.80
C GLU A 102 6.31 0.65 -5.98
N LEU A 103 7.04 0.91 -7.06
CA LEU A 103 7.12 0.00 -8.20
C LEU A 103 7.66 -1.37 -7.78
N ARG A 104 8.70 -1.37 -6.95
CA ARG A 104 9.26 -2.60 -6.38
C ARG A 104 8.22 -3.34 -5.55
N ARG A 105 7.55 -2.66 -4.60
CA ARG A 105 6.54 -3.27 -3.73
C ARG A 105 5.33 -3.79 -4.52
N ALA A 106 4.92 -3.09 -5.56
CA ALA A 106 3.83 -3.52 -6.44
C ALA A 106 4.20 -4.81 -7.18
N LEU A 107 5.40 -4.88 -7.77
CA LEU A 107 5.91 -6.10 -8.43
C LEU A 107 6.09 -7.25 -7.44
N GLU A 108 6.62 -6.98 -6.25
CA GLU A 108 6.74 -7.98 -5.19
C GLU A 108 5.37 -8.54 -4.75
N THR A 109 4.35 -7.67 -4.66
CA THR A 109 2.98 -8.08 -4.30
C THR A 109 2.29 -8.83 -5.43
N MET A 110 2.47 -8.40 -6.69
CA MET A 110 1.96 -9.10 -7.87
C MET A 110 2.64 -10.46 -8.06
N GLY A 111 3.95 -10.55 -7.81
CA GLY A 111 4.69 -11.82 -7.81
C GLY A 111 4.32 -12.74 -6.65
N ARG A 112 3.87 -12.17 -5.52
CA ARG A 112 3.33 -12.92 -4.36
C ARG A 112 1.82 -13.20 -4.44
N SER A 113 1.15 -12.83 -5.52
CA SER A 113 -0.28 -13.09 -5.70
C SER A 113 -0.54 -14.59 -5.85
N ASN A 114 -1.09 -15.20 -4.80
CA ASN A 114 -1.96 -16.38 -4.84
C ASN A 114 -1.43 -17.71 -5.39
N ILE A 115 -0.18 -17.87 -5.80
CA ILE A 115 0.31 -19.23 -6.14
C ILE A 115 0.34 -20.13 -4.90
N ALA A 116 0.61 -19.56 -3.71
CA ALA A 116 0.46 -20.28 -2.44
C ALA A 116 -1.01 -20.50 -2.00
N LYS A 117 -1.98 -19.78 -2.61
CA LYS A 117 -3.42 -20.04 -2.43
C LYS A 117 -3.99 -20.97 -3.51
N LEU A 118 -3.17 -21.38 -4.49
CA LEU A 118 -3.49 -22.44 -5.45
C LEU A 118 -3.10 -23.82 -4.87
N GLY A 119 -2.80 -23.91 -3.57
CA GLY A 119 -2.90 -25.17 -2.83
C GLY A 119 -4.37 -25.41 -2.46
N PHE A 120 -5.09 -26.10 -3.34
CA PHE A 120 -6.39 -26.73 -3.10
C PHE A 120 -6.27 -27.79 -1.98
N LEU A 121 -6.03 -27.38 -0.74
CA LEU A 121 -6.00 -28.24 0.44
C LEU A 121 -6.94 -27.66 1.50
N SER A 122 -8.09 -28.32 1.64
CA SER A 122 -9.02 -28.32 2.79
C SER A 122 -9.13 -27.01 3.59
N ASN A 123 -10.08 -26.15 3.21
CA ASN A 123 -10.47 -24.97 4.00
C ASN A 123 -10.83 -25.30 5.47
N GLU A 124 -11.37 -26.50 5.75
CA GLU A 124 -11.79 -26.90 7.09
C GLU A 124 -10.61 -27.08 8.06
N GLU A 125 -9.52 -27.74 7.64
CA GLU A 125 -8.37 -27.99 8.53
C GLU A 125 -7.59 -26.71 8.84
N GLN A 126 -7.51 -25.78 7.86
CA GLN A 126 -6.92 -24.46 8.08
C GLN A 126 -7.76 -23.62 9.03
N GLU A 127 -9.08 -23.63 8.88
CA GLU A 127 -9.98 -22.89 9.77
C GLU A 127 -9.93 -23.43 11.20
N GLU A 128 -9.93 -24.76 11.38
CA GLU A 128 -9.79 -25.39 12.69
C GLU A 128 -8.44 -25.06 13.35
N SER A 129 -7.35 -25.10 12.58
CA SER A 129 -6.01 -24.73 13.05
C SER A 129 -5.94 -23.25 13.47
N LEU A 130 -6.58 -22.35 12.71
CA LEU A 130 -6.68 -20.94 13.07
C LEU A 130 -7.46 -20.72 14.37
N ILE A 131 -8.61 -21.39 14.54
CA ILE A 131 -9.43 -21.30 15.76
C ILE A 131 -8.63 -21.81 16.97
N LYS A 132 -7.94 -22.95 16.85
CA LYS A 132 -7.05 -23.48 17.89
C LYS A 132 -5.93 -22.48 18.22
N GLY A 133 -5.28 -21.92 17.21
CA GLY A 133 -4.23 -20.93 17.39
C GLY A 133 -4.69 -19.69 18.14
N ILE A 134 -5.89 -19.18 17.83
CA ILE A 134 -6.49 -18.04 18.55
C ILE A 134 -6.72 -18.39 20.03
N SER A 135 -7.30 -19.57 20.30
CA SER A 135 -7.53 -20.03 21.67
C SER A 135 -6.24 -20.11 22.49
N GLU A 136 -5.18 -20.65 21.91
CA GLU A 136 -3.86 -20.76 22.55
C GLU A 136 -3.24 -19.38 22.84
N ILE A 137 -3.36 -18.43 21.91
CA ILE A 137 -2.89 -17.05 22.13
C ILE A 137 -3.68 -16.38 23.26
N CYS A 138 -5.01 -16.53 23.27
CA CYS A 138 -5.85 -15.99 24.35
C CYS A 138 -5.45 -16.56 25.71
N ARG A 139 -5.18 -17.87 25.79
CA ARG A 139 -4.69 -18.52 27.00
C ARG A 139 -3.36 -17.94 27.46
N ALA A 140 -2.41 -17.72 26.54
CA ALA A 140 -1.12 -17.14 26.86
C ALA A 140 -1.27 -15.69 27.35
N CYS A 141 -2.15 -14.90 26.74
CA CYS A 141 -2.43 -13.54 27.16
C CYS A 141 -2.99 -13.48 28.59
N VAL A 142 -3.87 -14.41 28.96
CA VAL A 142 -4.40 -14.52 30.33
C VAL A 142 -3.28 -14.83 31.32
N GLU A 143 -2.37 -15.75 30.98
CA GLU A 143 -1.24 -16.11 31.85
C GLU A 143 -0.21 -14.98 31.97
N MET A 144 0.16 -14.34 30.86
CA MET A 144 1.04 -13.18 30.84
C MET A 144 0.45 -12.02 31.65
N SER A 145 -0.86 -11.78 31.54
CA SER A 145 -1.56 -10.75 32.32
C SER A 145 -1.49 -11.02 33.83
N LYS A 146 -1.70 -12.27 34.28
CA LYS A 146 -1.57 -12.66 35.69
C LYS A 146 -0.16 -12.43 36.24
N ASN A 147 0.84 -12.62 35.40
CA ASN A 147 2.25 -12.49 35.76
C ASN A 147 2.82 -11.08 35.49
N ASN A 148 1.98 -10.11 35.09
CA ASN A 148 2.39 -8.76 34.70
C ASN A 148 3.47 -8.73 33.60
N ILE A 149 3.38 -9.65 32.65
CA ILE A 149 4.28 -9.74 31.49
C ILE A 149 3.65 -8.93 30.34
N GLY A 150 4.41 -7.95 29.82
CA GLY A 150 4.02 -7.17 28.66
C GLY A 150 4.15 -8.00 27.38
N ALA A 151 3.15 -7.90 26.49
CA ALA A 151 3.14 -8.60 25.22
C ALA A 151 2.58 -7.69 24.11
N LEU A 152 3.23 -7.70 22.94
CA LEU A 152 2.78 -6.98 21.75
C LEU A 152 2.59 -7.97 20.59
N ILE A 153 1.33 -8.24 20.26
CA ILE A 153 0.96 -9.23 19.24
C ILE A 153 0.24 -8.51 18.10
N VAL A 154 0.73 -8.70 16.87
CA VAL A 154 0.23 -8.07 15.65
C VAL A 154 -0.32 -9.15 14.72
N PHE A 155 -1.57 -8.99 14.28
CA PHE A 155 -2.18 -9.90 13.31
C PHE A 155 -2.11 -9.29 11.91
N GLU A 156 -1.40 -9.95 11.00
CA GLU A 156 -1.34 -9.52 9.61
C GLU A 156 -2.67 -9.80 8.90
N ARG A 157 -3.22 -8.77 8.24
CA ARG A 157 -4.49 -8.87 7.49
C ARG A 157 -4.25 -8.58 6.01
N GLY A 158 -4.95 -7.60 5.44
CA GLY A 158 -4.80 -7.22 4.02
C GLY A 158 -3.53 -6.44 3.72
N THR A 159 -2.95 -5.76 4.71
CA THR A 159 -1.70 -5.01 4.57
C THR A 159 -0.53 -5.92 4.89
N ASN A 160 0.34 -6.13 3.90
CA ASN A 160 1.55 -6.92 4.07
C ASN A 160 2.55 -6.18 4.99
N LEU A 161 2.98 -6.86 6.06
CA LEU A 161 3.91 -6.35 7.08
C LEU A 161 5.36 -6.80 6.85
N SER A 162 5.70 -7.41 5.70
CA SER A 162 7.02 -8.02 5.45
C SER A 162 8.21 -7.05 5.56
N GLU A 163 8.02 -5.77 5.30
CA GLU A 163 9.05 -4.74 5.50
C GLU A 163 9.40 -4.57 6.99
N ILE A 164 8.41 -4.76 7.88
CA ILE A 164 8.58 -4.68 9.33
C ILE A 164 9.09 -6.02 9.87
N THR A 165 8.60 -7.16 9.37
CA THR A 165 9.05 -8.48 9.87
C THR A 165 10.50 -8.80 9.49
N GLN A 166 11.07 -8.16 8.47
CA GLN A 166 12.46 -8.36 8.05
C GLN A 166 13.49 -8.00 9.12
N THR A 167 13.15 -7.13 10.08
CA THR A 167 14.04 -6.79 11.19
C THR A 167 13.98 -7.78 12.35
N GLY A 168 13.01 -8.71 12.33
CA GLY A 168 12.80 -9.69 13.38
C GLY A 168 13.42 -11.06 13.08
N THR A 169 13.19 -12.01 13.99
CA THR A 169 13.58 -13.41 13.84
C THR A 169 12.41 -14.22 13.28
N MET A 170 12.58 -14.84 12.12
CA MET A 170 11.58 -15.73 11.54
C MET A 170 11.58 -17.06 12.31
N LEU A 171 10.44 -17.42 12.91
CA LEU A 171 10.27 -18.67 13.65
C LEU A 171 9.58 -19.74 12.79
N ASP A 172 8.61 -19.35 11.97
CA ASP A 172 7.78 -20.25 11.17
C ASP A 172 7.18 -21.39 12.02
N ALA A 173 6.57 -21.01 13.15
CA ALA A 173 6.04 -21.94 14.14
C ALA A 173 4.51 -21.82 14.27
N VAL A 174 3.86 -22.94 14.61
CA VAL A 174 2.43 -22.97 14.97
C VAL A 174 2.25 -22.27 16.32
N THR A 175 1.21 -21.46 16.45
CA THR A 175 0.92 -20.74 17.69
C THR A 175 0.48 -21.71 18.80
N SER A 176 1.17 -21.64 19.93
CA SER A 176 0.83 -22.40 21.14
C SER A 176 1.00 -21.53 22.38
N HIS A 177 0.32 -21.89 23.46
CA HIS A 177 0.43 -21.22 24.75
C HIS A 177 1.90 -21.07 25.20
N ASP A 178 2.63 -22.18 25.19
CA ASP A 178 3.98 -22.25 25.74
C ASP A 178 4.98 -21.47 24.88
N LEU A 179 4.80 -21.48 23.56
CA LEU A 179 5.64 -20.70 22.65
C LEU A 179 5.43 -19.19 22.88
N MET A 180 4.18 -18.76 22.98
CA MET A 180 3.86 -17.35 23.23
C MET A 180 4.42 -16.87 24.57
N SER A 181 4.25 -17.67 25.62
CA SER A 181 4.78 -17.36 26.95
C SER A 181 6.32 -17.32 26.98
N ASN A 182 7.00 -18.18 26.21
CA ASN A 182 8.46 -18.18 26.10
C ASN A 182 9.01 -17.01 25.28
N ILE A 183 8.31 -16.58 24.23
CA ILE A 183 8.72 -15.42 23.43
C ILE A 183 8.74 -14.17 24.31
N PHE A 184 7.66 -13.92 25.07
CA PHE A 184 7.55 -12.74 25.92
C PHE A 184 8.14 -12.89 27.32
N TYR A 185 8.82 -14.00 27.62
CA TYR A 185 9.47 -14.17 28.91
C TYR A 185 10.55 -13.08 29.10
N PRO A 186 10.56 -12.26 30.18
CA PRO A 186 11.40 -11.06 30.31
C PRO A 186 12.92 -11.26 30.21
N LYS A 187 13.42 -12.51 30.21
CA LYS A 187 14.84 -12.82 30.08
C LYS A 187 15.16 -13.56 28.76
N SER A 188 14.18 -13.73 27.88
CA SER A 188 14.32 -14.34 26.58
C SER A 188 14.88 -13.32 25.58
N PRO A 189 15.81 -13.67 24.67
CA PRO A 189 16.27 -12.74 23.63
C PRO A 189 15.15 -12.19 22.73
N LEU A 190 14.00 -12.87 22.65
CA LEU A 190 12.89 -12.52 21.75
C LEU A 190 11.83 -11.62 22.39
N HIS A 191 11.94 -11.29 23.69
CA HIS A 191 10.87 -10.59 24.40
C HIS A 191 10.77 -9.10 24.07
N ASP A 192 11.85 -8.50 23.59
CA ASP A 192 11.93 -7.07 23.29
C ASP A 192 11.51 -6.80 21.83
N GLY A 193 10.20 -6.81 21.61
CA GLY A 193 9.63 -6.60 20.27
C GLY A 193 8.15 -6.96 20.15
N ALA A 194 7.73 -7.16 18.91
CA ALA A 194 6.37 -7.58 18.56
C ALA A 194 6.39 -8.95 17.87
N VAL A 195 5.42 -9.79 18.21
CA VAL A 195 5.12 -11.03 17.48
C VAL A 195 4.16 -10.71 16.35
N VAL A 196 4.49 -11.10 15.12
CA VAL A 196 3.60 -10.95 13.96
C VAL A 196 3.03 -12.31 13.59
N ILE A 197 1.70 -12.42 13.55
CA ILE A 197 1.00 -13.67 13.23
C ILE A 197 0.41 -13.57 11.84
N ARG A 198 0.79 -14.51 10.98
CA ARG A 198 0.34 -14.63 9.59
C ARG A 198 -0.18 -16.04 9.33
N TYR A 199 -1.46 -16.15 8.96
CA TYR A 199 -2.12 -17.44 8.68
C TYR A 199 -1.96 -18.47 9.82
N GLY A 200 -2.04 -18.03 11.08
CA GLY A 200 -1.91 -18.90 12.26
C GLY A 200 -0.47 -19.30 12.63
N ARG A 201 0.53 -18.67 12.01
CA ARG A 201 1.95 -18.93 12.26
C ARG A 201 2.68 -17.65 12.66
N ILE A 202 3.78 -17.81 13.42
CA ILE A 202 4.68 -16.74 13.90
C ILE A 202 5.88 -16.58 12.96
#